data_AF-A0AAJ4VI72-F1
#
_entry.id   AF-A0AAJ4VI72-F1
#
_cell.length_a   1.000
_cell.length_b   1.000
_cell.length_c   1.000
_cell.angle_alpha   90.00
_cell.angle_beta   90.00
_cell.angle_gamma   90.00
#
_symmetry.space_group_name_H-M   'P 1'
#
loop_
_entity.id
_entity.type
_entity.pdbx_description
1 polymer ?
#
loop_
_entity_poly.entity_id
_entity_poly.type
_entity_poly.pdbx_seq_one_letter_code
_entity_poly.pdbx_strand_id
1 'polypeptide(L)'
;MLPYQVENAEQLIHSGCDLILGHGPHTIQKLRRYNNTVIVYSMGNGIFNSNGEFDKHDALPYGFLTKLKFLENDEIKLRLVPFYANNLDTFWCPDYVNDEQFKEIVEFIAEGKEYIETDWENRAFEIKIK
;
A
#
# COMPACT_ATOMS: atom_id res chain seq x y z
N MET A 1 -9.77 9.72 -2.70
CA MET A 1 -9.20 9.12 -3.93
C MET A 1 -9.44 10.10 -5.05
N LEU A 2 -8.40 10.45 -5.82
CA LEU A 2 -8.49 11.51 -6.81
C LEU A 2 -9.14 10.97 -8.10
N PRO A 3 -10.07 11.69 -8.76
CA PRO A 3 -10.80 11.18 -9.93
C PRO A 3 -9.88 10.66 -11.05
N TYR A 4 -8.78 11.36 -11.35
CA TYR A 4 -7.84 10.94 -12.38
C TYR A 4 -7.15 9.59 -12.07
N GLN A 5 -6.97 9.23 -10.79
CA GLN A 5 -6.37 7.94 -10.43
C GLN A 5 -7.32 6.79 -10.77
N VAL A 6 -8.63 7.02 -10.66
CA VAL A 6 -9.65 6.04 -11.03
C VAL A 6 -9.72 5.90 -12.54
N GLU A 7 -9.77 7.02 -13.27
CA GLU A 7 -9.78 7.03 -14.73
C GLU A 7 -8.55 6.33 -15.34
N ASN A 8 -7.35 6.65 -14.84
CA ASN A 8 -6.12 5.99 -15.28
C ASN A 8 -6.14 4.48 -14.96
N ALA A 9 -6.64 4.09 -13.79
CA ALA A 9 -6.75 2.68 -13.44
C ALA A 9 -7.70 1.94 -14.38
N GLU A 10 -8.84 2.52 -14.74
CA GLU A 10 -9.78 1.94 -15.70
C GLU A 10 -9.13 1.75 -17.09
N GLN A 11 -8.38 2.73 -17.58
CA GLN A 11 -7.66 2.62 -18.87
C GLN A 11 -6.60 1.50 -18.84
N LEU A 12 -5.85 1.38 -17.74
CA LEU A 12 -4.84 0.33 -17.56
C LEU A 12 -5.49 -1.06 -17.45
N ILE A 13 -6.62 -1.18 -16.75
CA ILE A 13 -7.41 -2.42 -16.69
C ILE A 13 -7.83 -2.85 -18.11
N HIS A 14 -8.42 -1.94 -18.89
CA HIS A 14 -8.82 -2.24 -20.27
C HIS A 14 -7.65 -2.57 -21.20
N SER A 15 -6.44 -2.18 -20.83
CA SER A 15 -5.20 -2.50 -21.56
C SER A 15 -4.63 -3.88 -21.19
N GLY A 16 -5.23 -4.59 -20.23
CA GLY A 16 -4.84 -5.94 -19.83
C GLY A 16 -3.82 -6.01 -18.69
N CYS A 17 -3.70 -5.00 -17.83
CA CYS A 17 -2.81 -5.03 -16.67
C CYS A 17 -3.32 -5.98 -15.57
N ASP A 18 -2.45 -6.84 -15.03
CA ASP A 18 -2.74 -7.70 -13.88
C ASP A 18 -2.52 -6.99 -12.53
N LEU A 19 -1.65 -5.98 -12.50
CA LEU A 19 -1.30 -5.21 -11.30
C LEU A 19 -1.07 -3.74 -11.64
N ILE A 20 -1.64 -2.84 -10.85
CA ILE A 20 -1.45 -1.40 -10.92
C ILE A 20 -0.88 -0.91 -9.58
N LEU A 21 0.31 -0.28 -9.63
CA LEU A 21 0.96 0.35 -8.49
C LEU A 21 1.03 1.86 -8.70
N GLY A 22 0.28 2.58 -7.87
CA GLY A 22 0.20 4.04 -7.88
C GLY A 22 0.98 4.68 -6.74
N HIS A 23 1.28 5.96 -6.93
CA HIS A 23 1.94 6.84 -5.96
C HIS A 23 1.49 8.29 -6.23
N GLY A 24 1.87 9.21 -5.34
CA GLY A 24 1.73 10.66 -5.56
C GLY A 24 1.14 11.42 -4.37
N PRO A 25 0.07 10.94 -3.72
CA PRO A 25 -0.54 11.60 -2.58
C PRO A 25 0.32 11.66 -1.30
N HIS A 26 1.50 11.02 -1.30
CA HIS A 26 2.39 10.91 -0.13
C HIS A 26 1.73 10.28 1.12
N THR A 27 0.62 9.57 0.95
CA THR A 27 -0.07 8.79 1.99
C THR A 27 -0.69 7.54 1.38
N ILE A 28 -0.82 6.47 2.17
CA ILE A 28 -1.37 5.20 1.69
C ILE A 28 -2.83 5.40 1.27
N GLN A 29 -3.25 4.66 0.25
CA GLN A 29 -4.65 4.65 -0.19
C GLN A 29 -5.19 3.22 -0.23
N LYS A 30 -6.53 3.11 -0.11
CA LYS A 30 -7.24 1.82 -0.15
C LYS A 30 -6.87 1.02 -1.39
N LEU A 31 -6.65 -0.28 -1.21
CA LEU A 31 -6.51 -1.22 -2.31
C LEU A 31 -7.89 -1.57 -2.90
N ARG A 32 -7.90 -1.91 -4.19
CA ARG A 32 -9.06 -2.51 -4.86
C ARG A 32 -8.63 -3.70 -5.71
N ARG A 33 -9.56 -4.63 -5.93
CA ARG A 33 -9.46 -5.67 -6.94
C ARG A 33 -10.63 -5.49 -7.91
N TYR A 34 -10.34 -5.41 -9.20
CA TYR A 34 -11.34 -5.35 -10.26
C TYR A 34 -11.07 -6.50 -11.22
N ASN A 35 -11.99 -7.46 -11.30
CA ASN A 35 -11.77 -8.75 -11.95
C ASN A 35 -10.47 -9.41 -11.42
N ASN A 36 -9.49 -9.61 -12.30
CA ASN A 36 -8.19 -10.19 -11.96
C ASN A 36 -7.13 -9.13 -11.64
N THR A 37 -7.41 -7.83 -11.83
CA THR A 37 -6.44 -6.76 -11.62
C THR A 37 -6.44 -6.28 -10.18
N VAL A 38 -5.27 -6.28 -9.55
CA VAL A 38 -5.06 -5.66 -8.23
C VAL A 38 -4.59 -4.22 -8.41
N ILE A 39 -5.13 -3.31 -7.62
CA ILE A 39 -4.87 -1.88 -7.69
C ILE A 39 -4.43 -1.37 -6.32
N VAL A 40 -3.22 -0.85 -6.24
CA VAL A 40 -2.71 -0.06 -5.12
C VAL A 40 -2.69 1.40 -5.58
N TYR A 41 -3.67 2.22 -5.19
CA TYR A 41 -3.76 3.59 -5.71
C TYR A 41 -2.63 4.52 -5.23
N SER A 42 -2.13 4.28 -4.03
CA SER A 42 -0.97 4.98 -3.49
C SER A 42 -0.26 4.08 -2.48
N MET A 43 1.02 3.82 -2.74
CA MET A 43 1.91 3.11 -1.80
C MET A 43 2.31 3.95 -0.59
N GLY A 44 1.91 5.22 -0.52
CA GLY A 44 2.23 6.11 0.60
C GLY A 44 3.50 6.90 0.40
N ASN A 45 4.07 7.39 1.49
CA ASN A 45 5.28 8.18 1.40
C ASN A 45 6.49 7.26 1.23
N GLY A 46 7.43 7.63 0.35
CA GLY A 46 8.72 6.96 0.25
C GLY A 46 9.72 7.46 1.31
N ILE A 47 10.94 6.96 1.27
CA ILE A 47 12.03 7.44 2.12
C ILE A 47 12.52 8.79 1.55
N PHE A 48 11.94 9.89 2.03
CA PHE A 48 12.28 11.25 1.63
C PHE A 48 12.76 12.06 2.82
N ASN A 49 13.71 12.97 2.61
CA ASN A 49 14.24 13.86 3.64
C ASN A 49 13.36 15.10 3.87
N SER A 50 12.04 14.89 4.05
CA SER A 50 11.04 15.93 4.32
C SER A 50 10.40 15.67 5.67
N ASN A 51 10.02 16.71 6.44
CA ASN A 51 9.44 16.54 7.77
C ASN A 51 8.19 15.64 7.79
N GLY A 52 7.41 15.67 6.71
CA GLY A 52 6.04 15.14 6.69
C GLY A 52 5.05 16.18 7.20
N GLU A 53 3.87 16.23 6.59
CA GLU A 53 2.77 17.13 6.97
C GLU A 53 1.48 16.33 7.28
N PHE A 54 1.62 15.11 7.80
CA PHE A 54 0.53 14.16 7.95
C PHE A 54 -0.63 14.70 8.79
N ASP A 55 -0.35 15.23 9.98
CA ASP A 55 -1.36 15.84 10.88
C ASP A 55 -2.09 17.01 10.23
N LYS A 56 -1.37 17.84 9.46
CA LYS A 56 -1.91 19.02 8.78
C LYS A 56 -2.90 18.65 7.67
N HIS A 57 -2.73 17.48 7.06
CA HIS A 57 -3.56 16.99 5.97
C HIS A 57 -4.50 15.85 6.37
N ASP A 58 -4.61 15.53 7.66
CA ASP A 58 -5.42 14.41 8.18
C ASP A 58 -5.11 13.09 7.43
N ALA A 59 -3.81 12.84 7.25
CA ALA A 59 -3.30 11.75 6.42
C ALA A 59 -2.56 10.72 7.26
N LEU A 60 -2.70 9.45 6.89
CA LEU A 60 -1.99 8.38 7.58
C LEU A 60 -0.48 8.46 7.30
N PRO A 61 0.38 8.44 8.35
CA PRO A 61 1.84 8.59 8.27
C PRO A 61 2.56 7.31 7.85
N TYR A 62 2.07 6.63 6.83
CA TYR A 62 2.60 5.33 6.41
C TYR A 62 3.07 5.32 4.96
N GLY A 63 3.99 4.40 4.68
CA GLY A 63 4.39 3.98 3.35
C GLY A 63 4.50 2.46 3.28
N PHE A 64 4.52 1.90 2.08
CA PHE A 64 4.73 0.47 1.86
C PHE A 64 6.06 0.21 1.16
N LEU A 65 6.90 -0.62 1.77
CA LEU A 65 7.89 -1.37 1.03
C LEU A 65 7.17 -2.47 0.26
N THR A 66 7.12 -2.30 -1.06
CA THR A 66 6.37 -3.19 -1.96
C THR A 66 7.31 -4.22 -2.58
N LYS A 67 6.97 -5.50 -2.45
CA LYS A 67 7.74 -6.62 -3.02
C LYS A 67 6.85 -7.43 -3.95
N LEU A 68 7.30 -7.63 -5.19
CA LEU A 68 6.67 -8.58 -6.12
C LEU A 68 7.47 -9.89 -6.07
N LYS A 69 6.80 -10.99 -5.72
CA LYS A 69 7.39 -12.33 -5.61
C LYS A 69 6.93 -13.17 -6.77
N PHE A 70 7.89 -13.78 -7.48
CA PHE A 70 7.65 -14.79 -8.49
C PHE A 70 8.02 -16.15 -7.90
N LEU A 71 7.05 -17.06 -7.85
CA LEU A 71 7.21 -18.38 -7.26
C LEU A 71 7.35 -19.46 -8.35
N GLU A 72 7.87 -20.63 -8.00
CA GLU A 72 8.19 -21.71 -8.96
C GLU A 72 6.97 -22.27 -9.71
N ASN A 73 5.76 -22.07 -9.18
CA ASN A 73 4.48 -22.51 -9.76
C ASN A 73 3.83 -21.43 -10.66
N ASP A 74 4.62 -20.51 -11.22
CA ASP A 74 4.17 -19.33 -11.96
C ASP A 74 3.25 -18.37 -11.16
N GLU A 75 3.15 -18.58 -9.85
CA GLU A 75 2.37 -17.72 -8.96
C GLU A 75 3.10 -16.41 -8.72
N ILE A 76 2.36 -15.32 -8.80
CA ILE A 76 2.85 -13.97 -8.55
C ILE A 76 2.13 -13.42 -7.32
N LYS A 77 2.89 -13.09 -6.28
CA LYS A 77 2.37 -12.45 -5.06
C LYS A 77 2.91 -11.05 -4.89
N LEU A 78 2.04 -10.13 -4.49
CA LEU A 78 2.39 -8.81 -4.01
C LEU A 78 2.45 -8.85 -2.49
N ARG A 79 3.62 -8.57 -1.92
CA ARG A 79 3.79 -8.33 -0.48
C ARG A 79 3.92 -6.84 -0.20
N LEU A 80 3.09 -6.32 0.68
CA LEU A 80 3.17 -4.94 1.17
C LEU A 80 3.62 -4.95 2.62
N VAL A 81 4.76 -4.30 2.89
CA VAL A 81 5.29 -4.16 4.26
C VAL A 81 5.19 -2.69 4.66
N PRO A 82 4.24 -2.31 5.53
CA PRO A 82 4.13 -0.94 6.01
C PRO A 82 5.35 -0.52 6.85
N PHE A 83 5.69 0.75 6.74
CA PHE A 83 6.65 1.43 7.61
C PHE A 83 6.07 2.78 8.04
N TYR A 84 6.53 3.25 9.19
CA TYR A 84 6.18 4.56 9.72
C TYR A 84 7.05 5.64 9.07
N ALA A 85 6.40 6.65 8.50
CA ALA A 85 7.01 7.62 7.61
C ALA A 85 6.97 9.07 8.15
N ASN A 86 6.56 9.28 9.40
CA ASN A 86 6.59 10.60 10.03
C ASN A 86 8.01 10.93 10.51
N ASN A 87 8.75 11.69 9.71
CA ASN A 87 10.16 11.95 9.96
C ASN A 87 10.42 12.86 11.18
N LEU A 88 9.44 13.65 11.62
CA LEU A 88 9.55 14.42 12.87
C LEU A 88 9.59 13.51 14.09
N ASP A 89 8.90 12.38 14.04
CA ASP A 89 8.86 11.40 15.12
C ASP A 89 10.03 10.43 15.05
N THR A 90 10.46 10.08 13.83
CA THR A 90 11.48 9.05 13.60
C THR A 90 12.88 9.58 13.34
N PHE A 91 13.08 10.90 13.48
CA PHE A 91 14.35 11.57 13.21
C PHE A 91 14.90 11.25 11.80
N TRP A 92 14.03 11.34 10.78
CA TRP A 92 14.35 11.08 9.37
C TRP A 92 14.90 9.68 9.07
N CYS A 93 14.64 8.72 9.96
CA CYS A 93 14.92 7.31 9.75
C CYS A 93 13.58 6.56 9.67
N PRO A 94 13.18 5.96 8.54
CA PRO A 94 11.97 5.15 8.50
C PRO A 94 12.01 4.06 9.58
N ASP A 95 10.90 3.89 10.29
CA ASP A 95 10.79 2.91 11.37
C ASP A 95 9.74 1.85 11.05
N TYR A 96 9.84 0.70 11.71
CA TYR A 96 8.81 -0.33 11.62
C TYR A 96 7.51 0.17 12.25
N VAL A 97 6.37 -0.25 11.71
CA VAL A 97 5.10 -0.03 12.40
C VAL A 97 5.01 -0.92 13.64
N ASN A 98 4.44 -0.38 14.72
CA ASN A 98 4.09 -1.15 15.92
C ASN A 98 2.73 -1.86 15.74
N ASP A 99 2.28 -2.60 16.75
CA ASP A 99 1.04 -3.39 16.67
C ASP A 99 -0.22 -2.53 16.56
N GLU A 100 -0.26 -1.38 17.24
CA GLU A 100 -1.39 -0.45 17.19
C GLU A 100 -1.51 0.20 15.81
N GLN A 101 -0.38 0.69 15.28
CA GLN A 101 -0.30 1.24 13.93
C GLN A 101 -0.61 0.19 12.87
N PHE A 102 -0.12 -1.05 13.03
CA PHE A 102 -0.45 -2.12 12.08
C PHE A 102 -1.94 -2.44 12.09
N LYS A 103 -2.57 -2.49 13.27
CA LYS A 103 -4.02 -2.68 13.39
C LYS A 103 -4.81 -1.58 12.67
N GLU A 104 -4.43 -0.31 12.84
CA GLU A 104 -5.04 0.81 12.11
C GLU A 104 -4.90 0.64 10.59
N ILE A 105 -3.74 0.21 10.12
CA ILE A 105 -3.51 -0.04 8.69
C ILE A 105 -4.39 -1.21 8.20
N VAL A 106 -4.52 -2.29 8.97
CA VAL A 106 -5.40 -3.42 8.65
C VAL A 106 -6.85 -2.97 8.49
N GLU A 107 -7.37 -2.18 9.43
CA GLU A 107 -8.71 -1.59 9.37
C GLU A 107 -8.86 -0.71 8.11
N PHE A 108 -7.84 0.09 7.78
CA PHE A 108 -7.88 0.97 6.62
C PHE A 108 -7.80 0.22 5.27
N ILE A 109 -6.94 -0.80 5.14
CA ILE A 109 -6.60 -1.41 3.86
C ILE A 109 -7.17 -2.81 3.61
N ALA A 110 -7.37 -3.63 4.64
CA ALA A 110 -7.66 -5.06 4.52
C ALA A 110 -9.05 -5.45 5.05
N GLU A 111 -9.66 -4.64 5.91
CA GLU A 111 -11.00 -4.94 6.45
C GLU A 111 -12.04 -5.15 5.33
N GLY A 112 -12.76 -6.28 5.42
CA GLY A 112 -13.77 -6.69 4.44
C GLY A 112 -13.22 -7.13 3.08
N LYS A 113 -11.91 -7.36 2.93
CA LYS A 113 -11.28 -7.78 1.67
C LYS A 113 -10.64 -9.16 1.79
N GLU A 114 -11.37 -10.17 1.36
CA GLU A 114 -10.95 -11.57 1.41
C GLU A 114 -9.72 -11.90 0.55
N TYR A 115 -9.39 -11.06 -0.44
CA TYR A 115 -8.23 -11.26 -1.32
C TYR A 115 -6.90 -10.75 -0.73
N ILE A 116 -6.93 -10.18 0.48
CA ILE A 116 -5.76 -9.66 1.19
C ILE A 116 -5.51 -10.54 2.41
N GLU A 117 -4.43 -11.31 2.38
CA GLU A 117 -3.97 -12.07 3.54
C GLU A 117 -3.16 -11.14 4.45
N THR A 118 -3.45 -11.17 5.76
CA THR A 118 -2.75 -10.36 6.77
C THR A 118 -1.77 -11.23 7.56
N ASP A 119 -0.49 -10.93 7.43
CA ASP A 119 0.62 -11.56 8.14
C ASP A 119 0.93 -10.74 9.40
N TRP A 120 0.28 -11.12 10.52
CA TRP A 120 0.40 -10.42 11.80
C TRP A 120 1.79 -10.54 12.43
N GLU A 121 2.49 -11.66 12.20
CA GLU A 121 3.82 -11.91 12.76
C GLU A 121 4.85 -10.93 12.16
N ASN A 122 4.77 -10.71 10.85
CA ASN A 122 5.72 -9.86 10.13
C ASN A 122 5.15 -8.47 9.79
N ARG A 123 3.95 -8.15 10.29
CA ARG A 123 3.21 -6.91 10.02
C ARG A 123 3.18 -6.58 8.52
N ALA A 124 2.66 -7.51 7.73
CA ALA A 124 2.63 -7.38 6.27
C ALA A 124 1.32 -7.88 5.68
N PHE A 125 1.14 -7.58 4.39
CA PHE A 125 0.01 -8.05 3.59
C PHE A 125 0.53 -8.86 2.42
N GLU A 126 -0.18 -9.94 2.08
CA GLU A 126 0.08 -10.76 0.92
C GLU A 126 -1.17 -10.76 0.02
N ILE A 127 -0.97 -10.50 -1.28
CA ILE A 127 -2.04 -10.49 -2.27
C ILE A 127 -1.60 -11.35 -3.45
N LYS A 128 -2.40 -12.36 -3.80
CA LYS A 128 -2.19 -13.15 -5.01
C LYS A 128 -2.64 -12.36 -6.25
N ILE A 129 -1.70 -12.18 -7.18
CA ILE A 129 -1.91 -11.53 -8.47
C ILE A 129 -2.29 -12.57 -9.53
N LYS A 130 -1.46 -13.62 -9.66
CA LYS A 130 -1.64 -14.73 -10.60
C LYS A 130 -1.32 -16.04 -9.90
#